data_AF-A0A183HRN9-F1
#
_entry.id   AF-A0A183HRN9-F1
#
_cell.length_a   1.000
_cell.length_b   1.000
_cell.length_c   1.000
_cell.angle_alpha   90.00
_cell.angle_beta   90.00
_cell.angle_gamma   90.00
#
_symmetry.space_group_name_H-M   'P 1'
#
loop_
_entity.id
_entity.type
_entity.pdbx_description
1 polymer ?
#
loop_
_entity_poly.entity_id
_entity_poly.type
_entity_poly.pdbx_seq_one_letter_code
_entity_poly.pdbx_strand_id
1 'polypeptide(L)' 'MILCCADLLQHVRLQKYSVALRSATEAVIAEGKIRTRDLGGNSSTPEFANAIGTYAI' A
#
# COMPACT_ATOMS: atom_id res chain seq x y z
N MET A 1 -2.05 2.29 -8.35
CA MET A 1 -3.51 2.16 -8.10
C MET A 1 -3.86 2.35 -6.64
N ILE A 2 -3.15 1.70 -5.69
CA ILE A 2 -3.47 1.79 -4.25
C ILE A 2 -3.43 3.22 -3.70
N LEU A 3 -2.42 4.02 -4.03
CA LEU A 3 -2.36 5.42 -3.59
C LEU A 3 -3.51 6.27 -4.16
N CYS A 4 -3.91 6.04 -5.42
CA CYS A 4 -5.09 6.70 -5.98
C CYS A 4 -6.38 6.31 -5.23
N CYS A 5 -6.50 5.05 -4.78
CA CYS A 5 -7.60 4.63 -3.92
C CYS A 5 -7.54 5.34 -2.55
N ALA A 6 -6.35 5.54 -1.97
CA ALA A 6 -6.20 6.31 -0.75
C ALA A 6 -6.64 7.78 -0.94
N ASP A 7 -6.29 8.40 -2.07
CA ASP A 7 -6.71 9.77 -2.40
C ASP A 7 -8.23 9.85 -2.68
N LEU A 8 -8.82 8.81 -3.29
CA LEU A 8 -10.27 8.68 -3.45
C LEU A 8 -10.97 8.60 -2.08
N LEU A 9 -10.46 7.76 -1.17
CA LEU A 9 -10.98 7.66 0.21
C LEU A 9 -10.93 9.01 0.92
N GLN A 10 -9.85 9.78 0.72
CA GLN A 10 -9.74 11.14 1.24
C GLN A 10 -10.83 12.04 0.66
N HIS A 11 -11.04 11.98 -0.66
CA HIS A 11 -12.04 12.78 -1.37
C HIS A 11 -13.47 12.51 -0.88
N VAL A 12 -13.84 11.23 -0.66
CA VAL A 12 -15.16 10.84 -0.14
C VAL A 12 -15.28 10.91 1.38
N ARG A 13 -14.37 11.64 2.06
CA ARG A 13 -14.37 11.90 3.51
C ARG A 13 -14.14 10.67 4.40
N LEU A 14 -13.55 9.61 3.85
CA LEU A 14 -13.14 8.39 4.55
C LEU A 14 -11.67 8.47 5.02
N GLN A 15 -11.35 9.54 5.76
CA GLN A 15 -9.98 9.92 6.14
C GLN A 15 -9.21 8.82 6.89
N LYS A 16 -9.85 8.16 7.86
CA LYS A 16 -9.24 7.06 8.63
C LYS A 16 -8.68 5.98 7.72
N TYR A 17 -9.46 5.56 6.72
CA TYR A 17 -9.09 4.50 5.79
C TYR A 17 -8.05 4.98 4.76
N SER A 18 -8.16 6.24 4.33
CA SER A 18 -7.15 6.87 3.45
C SER A 18 -5.77 6.85 4.08
N VAL A 19 -5.66 7.35 5.33
CA VAL A 19 -4.39 7.39 6.06
C VAL A 19 -3.86 5.99 6.29
N ALA A 20 -4.69 5.04 6.77
CA ALA A 20 -4.26 3.66 6.99
C ALA A 20 -3.69 3.02 5.71
N LEU A 21 -4.40 3.14 4.58
CA LEU A 21 -3.97 2.54 3.31
C LEU A 21 -2.68 3.18 2.78
N ARG A 22 -2.57 4.51 2.84
CA ARG A 22 -1.39 5.24 2.39
C ARG A 22 -0.17 4.90 3.25
N SER A 23 -0.28 5.00 4.57
CA SER A 23 0.82 4.72 5.50
C SER A 23 1.28 3.27 5.42
N ALA A 24 0.35 2.31 5.29
CA ALA A 24 0.72 0.90 5.10
C ALA A 24 1.48 0.67 3.79
N THR A 25 1.04 1.31 2.70
CA THR A 25 1.72 1.23 1.40
C THR A 25 3.13 1.82 1.47
N GLU A 26 3.26 3.00 2.09
CA GLU A 26 4.55 3.68 2.27
C GLU A 26 5.50 2.85 3.16
N ALA A 27 4.98 2.20 4.22
CA ALA A 27 5.76 1.33 5.09
C ALA A 27 6.34 0.10 4.36
N VAL A 28 5.54 -0.59 3.54
CA VAL A 28 6.01 -1.75 2.75
C VAL A 28 7.09 -1.33 1.76
N ILE A 29 6.91 -0.18 1.09
CA ILE A 29 7.90 0.35 0.14
C ILE A 29 9.20 0.71 0.87
N ALA A 30 9.10 1.40 2.02
CA ALA A 30 10.24 1.82 2.82
C ALA A 30 11.03 0.63 3.39
N GLU A 31 10.34 -0.43 3.82
CA GLU A 31 11.00 -1.66 4.29
C GLU A 31 11.74 -2.38 3.16
N GLY A 32 11.20 -2.34 1.93
CA GLY A 32 11.88 -2.83 0.73
C GLY A 32 12.06 -4.36 0.68
N LYS A 33 11.44 -5.14 1.56
CA LYS A 33 11.49 -6.61 1.54
C LYS A 33 10.59 -7.21 0.47
N ILE A 34 9.35 -6.74 0.39
CA ILE A 34 8.36 -7.19 -0.60
C ILE A 34 8.26 -6.13 -1.69
N ARG A 35 8.92 -6.38 -2.83
CA ARG A 35 8.96 -5.47 -3.97
C ARG A 35 8.62 -6.23 -5.24
N THR A 36 7.77 -5.63 -6.06
CA THR A 36 7.46 -6.16 -7.38
C THR A 36 8.62 -5.97 -8.34
N ARG A 37 8.55 -6.64 -9.49
CA ARG A 37 9.63 -6.65 -10.49
C ARG A 37 9.99 -5.26 -11.04
N ASP A 38 9.01 -4.40 -11.18
CA ASP A 38 9.20 -2.99 -11.58
C ASP A 38 9.90 -2.15 -10.51
N LEU A 39 9.89 -2.57 -9.25
CA LEU A 39 10.60 -1.95 -8.14
C LEU A 39 11.93 -2.67 -7.80
N GLY A 40 12.42 -3.52 -8.71
CA GLY A 40 13.67 -4.26 -8.54
C GLY A 40 13.61 -5.41 -7.54
N GLY A 41 12.40 -5.89 -7.20
CA GLY A 41 12.21 -7.14 -6.44
C GLY A 41 11.70 -8.28 -7.32
N ASN A 42 11.27 -9.38 -6.68
CA ASN A 42 10.72 -10.54 -7.38
C ASN A 42 9.33 -10.94 -6.85
N SER A 43 8.75 -10.15 -5.96
CA SER A 43 7.42 -10.42 -5.40
C SER A 43 6.34 -10.22 -6.46
N SER A 44 5.30 -11.03 -6.38
CA SER A 44 4.09 -10.91 -7.18
C SER A 44 3.17 -9.80 -6.65
N THR A 45 2.23 -9.35 -7.48
CA THR A 45 1.22 -8.35 -7.08
C THR A 45 0.40 -8.79 -5.86
N PRO A 46 -0.08 -10.05 -5.75
CA PRO A 46 -0.80 -10.51 -4.57
C PRO A 46 0.05 -10.49 -3.30
N GLU A 47 1.35 -10.83 -3.38
CA GLU A 47 2.25 -10.76 -2.22
C GLU A 47 2.45 -9.33 -1.74
N PHE A 48 2.63 -8.38 -2.67
CA PHE A 48 2.72 -6.96 -2.34
C PHE A 48 1.42 -6.44 -1.71
N ALA A 49 0.26 -6.80 -2.25
CA ALA A 49 -1.03 -6.41 -1.69
C ALA A 49 -1.29 -7.00 -0.29
N ASN A 50 -0.94 -8.27 -0.07
CA ASN A 50 -1.05 -8.92 1.24
C ASN A 50 -0.12 -8.28 2.28
N ALA A 51 1.10 -7.91 1.88
CA ALA A 51 2.01 -7.17 2.74
C ALA A 51 1.37 -5.86 3.22
N ILE A 52 0.78 -5.07 2.31
CA ILE A 52 0.07 -3.83 2.68
C ILE A 52 -1.05 -4.09 3.68
N GLY A 53 -1.84 -5.15 3.48
CA GLY A 53 -2.90 -5.55 4.40
C GLY A 53 -2.40 -5.85 5.82
N THR A 54 -1.18 -6.34 5.97
CA THR A 54 -0.55 -6.64 7.27
C THR A 54 -0.12 -5.36 8.01
N TYR A 55 0.29 -4.32 7.28
CA TYR A 55 0.68 -3.02 7.83
C TYR A 55 -0.51 -2.08 8.12
N ALA A 56 -1.72 -2.42 7.64
CA ALA A 56 -2.90 -1.56 7.75
C ALA A 56 -3.75 -1.82 9.01
N ILE A 57 -3.32 -2.72 9.90
CA ILE A 57 -4.03 -3.16 11.12
C ILE A 57 -3.44 -2.47 12.36
#